data_AF-A0A9E1ZLI6-F1
#
_entry.id   AF-A0A9E1ZLI6-F1
#
_cell.length_a   1.000
_cell.length_b   1.000
_cell.length_c   1.000
_cell.angle_alpha   90.00
_cell.angle_beta   90.00
_cell.angle_gamma   90.00
#
_symmetry.space_group_name_H-M   'P 1'
#
loop_
_entity.id
_entity.type
_entity.pdbx_description
1 polymer ?
#
loop_
_entity_poly.entity_id
_entity_poly.type
_entity_poly.pdbx_seq_one_letter_code
_entity_poly.pdbx_strand_id
1 'polypeptide(L)'
;MNLAWPSALLLLTAWAAQADDADKLRALGGGVFTKGGAVAEISLNRSRITDDQLKLVANFANLTDLSLEQTKIGDAGLAHLRGLAKLEWLNLYRTQVGDVGLAHLANLSRLQHLPIGETRVTDAGMAHIAKLKRLVYLGLRGNKIGDGAMAHLAKLPKLTGLHLGETRLTDKGTRQFVALGQLQKLWLHDTRITDASVPRLAKLKQLKSLYLHRTRLTVEGVRRLQKALPKCRIFYRSATVPE
;
A
#
# COMPACT_ATOMS: atom_id res chain seq x y z
N MET A 1 -27.04 46.66 -11.64
CA MET A 1 -26.06 45.85 -12.40
C MET A 1 -25.12 45.17 -11.41
N ASN A 2 -25.41 43.93 -11.00
CA ASN A 2 -24.46 43.11 -10.23
C ASN A 2 -23.94 42.02 -11.17
N LEU A 3 -22.71 42.19 -11.66
CA LEU A 3 -21.99 41.21 -12.47
C LEU A 3 -21.49 40.09 -11.55
N ALA A 4 -22.33 39.10 -11.28
CA ALA A 4 -21.92 37.80 -10.74
C ALA A 4 -21.26 36.96 -11.85
N TRP A 5 -20.12 37.43 -12.37
CA TRP A 5 -19.40 36.82 -13.51
C TRP A 5 -17.99 36.24 -13.22
N PRO A 6 -17.32 36.41 -12.04
CA PRO A 6 -15.95 35.92 -11.89
C PRO A 6 -15.84 34.40 -11.68
N SER A 7 -16.83 33.75 -11.07
CA SER A 7 -16.74 32.32 -10.71
C SER A 7 -16.87 31.37 -11.91
N ALA A 8 -17.68 31.73 -12.91
CA ALA A 8 -17.89 30.89 -14.09
C ALA A 8 -16.63 30.84 -14.98
N LEU A 9 -15.91 31.94 -15.12
CA LEU A 9 -14.67 32.03 -15.89
C LEU A 9 -13.51 31.25 -15.22
N LEU A 10 -13.45 31.29 -13.88
CA LEU A 10 -12.49 30.49 -13.09
C LEU A 10 -12.75 28.98 -13.20
N LEU A 11 -14.02 28.56 -13.25
CA LEU A 11 -14.38 27.15 -13.43
C LEU A 11 -14.05 26.65 -14.85
N LEU A 12 -14.31 27.46 -15.87
CA LEU A 12 -13.97 27.13 -17.27
C LEU A 12 -12.45 26.98 -17.49
N THR A 13 -11.66 27.88 -16.91
CA THR A 13 -10.19 27.85 -17.03
C THR A 13 -9.57 26.68 -16.27
N ALA A 14 -10.05 26.36 -15.06
CA ALA A 14 -9.60 25.18 -14.32
C ALA A 14 -9.94 23.86 -15.04
N TRP A 15 -11.12 23.78 -15.66
CA TRP A 15 -11.51 22.62 -16.46
C TRP A 15 -10.64 22.45 -17.71
N ALA A 16 -10.35 23.54 -18.43
CA ALA A 16 -9.46 23.53 -19.59
C ALA A 16 -8.03 23.08 -19.23
N ALA A 17 -7.49 23.56 -18.10
CA ALA A 17 -6.17 23.12 -17.62
C ALA A 17 -6.14 21.62 -17.27
N GLN A 18 -7.19 21.11 -16.61
CA GLN A 18 -7.29 19.69 -16.31
C GLN A 18 -7.42 18.81 -17.57
N ALA A 19 -8.09 19.31 -18.61
CA ALA A 19 -8.18 18.61 -19.89
C ALA A 19 -6.80 18.48 -20.56
N ASP A 20 -6.04 19.58 -20.61
CA ASP A 20 -4.68 19.60 -21.15
C ASP A 20 -3.72 18.68 -20.35
N ASP A 21 -3.78 18.71 -19.02
CA ASP A 21 -3.00 17.80 -18.18
C ASP A 21 -3.39 16.34 -18.38
N ALA A 22 -4.69 16.05 -18.58
CA ALA A 22 -5.15 14.69 -18.87
C ALA A 22 -4.59 14.18 -20.20
N ASP A 23 -4.53 15.03 -21.23
CA ASP A 23 -3.97 14.67 -22.53
C ASP A 23 -2.45 14.47 -22.45
N LYS A 24 -1.72 15.29 -21.68
CA LYS A 24 -0.30 15.07 -21.38
C LYS A 24 -0.06 13.75 -20.68
N LEU A 25 -0.89 13.39 -19.69
CA LEU A 25 -0.80 12.10 -19.01
C LEU A 25 -1.07 10.93 -19.97
N ARG A 26 -2.05 11.07 -20.89
CA ARG A 26 -2.32 10.07 -21.93
C ARG A 26 -1.13 9.91 -22.89
N ALA A 27 -0.50 11.01 -23.30
CA ALA A 27 0.69 10.98 -24.16
C ALA A 27 1.89 10.27 -23.50
N LEU A 28 1.95 10.24 -22.17
CA LEU A 28 2.95 9.50 -21.40
C LEU A 28 2.65 8.00 -21.28
N GLY A 29 1.49 7.55 -21.79
CA GLY A 29 1.01 6.17 -21.70
C GLY A 29 0.04 5.94 -20.54
N GLY A 30 -0.54 7.01 -19.97
CA GLY A 30 -1.49 6.93 -18.87
C GLY A 30 -2.94 6.75 -19.31
N GLY A 31 -3.72 6.02 -18.51
CA GLY A 31 -5.17 6.05 -18.51
C GLY A 31 -5.69 7.13 -17.57
N VAL A 32 -6.68 7.91 -18.01
CA VAL A 32 -7.35 8.95 -17.21
C VAL A 32 -8.86 8.74 -17.31
N PHE A 33 -9.50 8.49 -16.17
CA PHE A 33 -10.91 8.10 -16.09
C PHE A 33 -11.69 9.05 -15.19
N THR A 34 -12.94 9.30 -15.58
CA THR A 34 -13.81 10.25 -14.89
C THR A 34 -14.99 9.56 -14.19
N LYS A 35 -15.45 10.16 -13.10
CA LYS A 35 -16.67 9.78 -12.39
C LYS A 35 -17.45 11.04 -12.06
N GLY A 36 -18.71 11.11 -12.51
CA GLY A 36 -19.53 12.32 -12.32
C GLY A 36 -18.91 13.57 -12.96
N GLY A 37 -18.23 13.42 -14.10
CA GLY A 37 -17.63 14.54 -14.85
C GLY A 37 -16.27 15.04 -14.33
N ALA A 38 -15.75 14.49 -13.24
CA ALA A 38 -14.42 14.82 -12.72
C ALA A 38 -13.46 13.63 -12.85
N VAL A 39 -12.17 13.91 -13.10
CA VAL A 39 -11.12 12.86 -13.06
C VAL A 39 -11.05 12.28 -11.65
N ALA A 40 -11.27 10.97 -11.56
CA ALA A 40 -11.31 10.22 -10.31
C ALA A 40 -10.24 9.12 -10.25
N GLU A 41 -9.82 8.60 -11.41
CA GLU A 41 -8.82 7.55 -11.51
C GLU A 41 -7.76 7.89 -12.57
N ILE A 42 -6.50 7.68 -12.22
CA ILE A 42 -5.35 7.79 -13.12
C ILE A 42 -4.49 6.53 -12.99
N SER A 43 -4.23 5.87 -14.12
CA SER A 43 -3.29 4.75 -14.18
C SER A 43 -2.12 5.13 -15.07
N LEU A 44 -0.92 5.21 -14.48
CA LEU A 44 0.34 5.50 -15.15
C LEU A 44 1.27 4.29 -15.14
N ASN A 45 0.70 3.09 -15.02
CA ASN A 45 1.46 1.85 -14.91
C ASN A 45 2.42 1.67 -16.09
N ARG A 46 3.68 1.37 -15.79
CA ARG A 46 4.75 1.15 -16.78
C ARG A 46 4.94 2.32 -17.77
N SER A 47 4.39 3.49 -17.44
CA SER A 47 4.53 4.70 -18.26
C SER A 47 5.93 5.29 -18.16
N ARG A 48 6.21 6.27 -19.01
CA ARG A 48 7.47 7.01 -19.02
C ARG A 48 7.48 8.23 -18.08
N ILE A 49 6.50 8.32 -17.18
CA ILE A 49 6.36 9.43 -16.23
C ILE A 49 7.63 9.61 -15.38
N THR A 50 8.08 10.86 -15.24
CA THR A 50 9.17 11.26 -14.34
C THR A 50 8.62 11.94 -13.09
N ASP A 51 9.46 12.10 -12.06
CA ASP A 51 9.09 12.82 -10.83
C ASP A 51 8.56 14.23 -11.14
N ASP A 52 9.26 14.99 -11.99
CA ASP A 52 8.85 16.34 -12.38
C ASP A 52 7.51 16.39 -13.12
N GLN A 53 7.22 15.35 -13.91
CA GLN A 53 5.96 15.27 -14.66
C GLN A 53 4.80 14.83 -13.77
N LEU A 54 5.05 14.21 -12.62
CA LEU A 54 3.99 13.80 -11.69
C LEU A 54 3.22 14.99 -11.10
N LYS A 55 3.77 16.21 -11.19
CA LYS A 55 3.05 17.45 -10.87
C LYS A 55 1.74 17.61 -11.65
N LEU A 56 1.62 17.04 -12.85
CA LEU A 56 0.38 17.05 -13.65
C LEU A 56 -0.78 16.39 -12.88
N VAL A 57 -0.48 15.39 -12.04
CA VAL A 57 -1.49 14.67 -11.24
C VAL A 57 -2.04 15.56 -10.12
N ALA A 58 -1.27 16.54 -9.62
CA ALA A 58 -1.66 17.38 -8.50
C ALA A 58 -2.90 18.25 -8.79
N ASN A 59 -3.21 18.50 -10.07
CA ASN A 59 -4.34 19.33 -10.48
C ASN A 59 -5.70 18.61 -10.40
N PHE A 60 -5.72 17.29 -10.19
CA PHE A 60 -6.95 16.50 -10.08
C PHE A 60 -7.39 16.36 -8.62
N ALA A 61 -7.92 17.42 -8.03
CA ALA A 61 -8.35 17.44 -6.61
C ALA A 61 -9.46 16.43 -6.25
N ASN A 62 -10.12 15.84 -7.26
CA ASN A 62 -11.13 14.79 -7.09
C ASN A 62 -10.58 13.36 -7.22
N LEU A 63 -9.27 13.20 -7.43
CA LEU A 63 -8.65 11.91 -7.62
C LEU A 63 -8.79 11.04 -6.37
N THR A 64 -9.35 9.85 -6.55
CA THR A 64 -9.49 8.81 -5.52
C THR A 64 -8.53 7.65 -5.74
N ASP A 65 -8.13 7.40 -7.00
CA ASP A 65 -7.36 6.22 -7.39
C ASP A 65 -6.17 6.62 -8.27
N LEU A 66 -4.95 6.29 -7.82
CA LEU A 66 -3.72 6.54 -8.56
C LEU A 66 -2.85 5.29 -8.62
N SER A 67 -2.51 4.84 -9.82
CA SER A 67 -1.55 3.75 -10.03
C SER A 67 -0.28 4.26 -10.68
N LEU A 68 0.87 4.00 -10.05
CA LEU A 68 2.22 4.33 -10.53
C LEU A 68 3.08 3.07 -10.66
N GLU A 69 2.45 1.91 -10.77
CA GLU A 69 3.12 0.61 -10.75
C GLU A 69 4.19 0.52 -11.85
N GLN A 70 5.37 0.00 -11.47
CA GLN A 70 6.48 -0.22 -12.39
C GLN A 70 6.92 1.05 -13.16
N THR A 71 6.79 2.21 -12.53
CA THR A 71 7.36 3.48 -13.02
C THR A 71 8.70 3.79 -12.35
N LYS A 72 9.39 4.82 -12.83
CA LYS A 72 10.65 5.30 -12.22
C LYS A 72 10.44 6.30 -11.08
N ILE A 73 9.19 6.52 -10.64
CA ILE A 73 8.86 7.52 -9.61
C ILE A 73 9.61 7.23 -8.31
N GLY A 74 10.24 8.28 -7.77
CA GLY A 74 10.97 8.28 -6.52
C GLY A 74 10.35 9.20 -5.48
N ASP A 75 11.15 9.54 -4.47
CA ASP A 75 10.71 10.36 -3.34
C ASP A 75 10.30 11.78 -3.76
N ALA A 76 11.01 12.37 -4.72
CA ALA A 76 10.70 13.70 -5.22
C ALA A 76 9.33 13.74 -5.93
N GLY A 77 8.99 12.70 -6.69
CA GLY A 77 7.68 12.58 -7.32
C GLY A 77 6.53 12.58 -6.30
N LEU A 78 6.67 11.83 -5.20
CA LEU A 78 5.61 11.75 -4.18
C LEU A 78 5.32 13.09 -3.49
N ALA A 79 6.25 14.05 -3.50
CA ALA A 79 6.01 15.38 -2.96
C ALA A 79 4.83 16.10 -3.65
N HIS A 80 4.56 15.79 -4.91
CA HIS A 80 3.45 16.36 -5.68
C HIS A 80 2.07 15.81 -5.26
N LEU A 81 2.01 14.69 -4.54
CA LEU A 81 0.73 14.06 -4.16
C LEU A 81 0.14 14.60 -2.85
N ARG A 82 0.88 15.42 -2.10
CA ARG A 82 0.50 15.91 -0.75
C ARG A 82 -0.88 16.58 -0.68
N GLY A 83 -1.35 17.17 -1.78
CA GLY A 83 -2.61 17.90 -1.88
C GLY A 83 -3.82 17.04 -2.23
N LEU A 84 -3.62 15.77 -2.58
CA LEU A 84 -4.69 14.87 -3.05
C LEU A 84 -5.48 14.29 -1.87
N ALA A 85 -6.15 15.15 -1.11
CA ALA A 85 -6.83 14.79 0.14
C ALA A 85 -7.96 13.76 -0.03
N LYS A 86 -8.42 13.51 -1.27
CA LYS A 86 -9.43 12.52 -1.61
C LYS A 86 -8.87 11.15 -1.99
N LEU A 87 -7.55 10.98 -2.07
CA LEU A 87 -6.93 9.73 -2.49
C LEU A 87 -7.24 8.60 -1.50
N GLU A 88 -7.80 7.50 -2.02
CA GLU A 88 -8.19 6.31 -1.26
C GLU A 88 -7.34 5.08 -1.64
N TRP A 89 -6.88 5.02 -2.89
CA TRP A 89 -6.06 3.94 -3.41
C TRP A 89 -4.81 4.50 -4.13
N LEU A 90 -3.63 4.06 -3.68
CA LEU A 90 -2.35 4.47 -4.27
C LEU A 90 -1.45 3.25 -4.45
N ASN A 91 -1.16 2.88 -5.69
CA ASN A 91 -0.28 1.77 -6.01
C ASN A 91 1.10 2.28 -6.44
N LEU A 92 2.13 1.95 -5.64
CA LEU A 92 3.54 2.27 -5.89
C LEU A 92 4.39 1.00 -6.05
N TYR A 93 3.76 -0.14 -6.33
CA TYR A 93 4.48 -1.40 -6.52
C TYR A 93 5.56 -1.25 -7.57
N ARG A 94 6.79 -1.71 -7.27
CA ARG A 94 7.95 -1.62 -8.17
C ARG A 94 8.28 -0.21 -8.65
N THR A 95 8.12 0.78 -7.76
CA THR A 95 8.65 2.14 -7.95
C THR A 95 9.99 2.30 -7.23
N GLN A 96 10.60 3.49 -7.33
CA GLN A 96 11.88 3.82 -6.66
C GLN A 96 11.71 4.53 -5.31
N VAL A 97 10.48 4.62 -4.81
CA VAL A 97 10.11 5.28 -3.56
C VAL A 97 10.84 4.65 -2.36
N GLY A 98 11.36 5.50 -1.48
CA GLY A 98 11.95 5.16 -0.19
C GLY A 98 11.23 5.83 0.98
N ASP A 99 11.90 5.83 2.13
CA ASP A 99 11.31 6.31 3.38
C ASP A 99 10.99 7.81 3.37
N VAL A 100 11.80 8.62 2.66
CA VAL A 100 11.59 10.07 2.51
C VAL A 100 10.30 10.34 1.74
N GLY A 101 10.03 9.60 0.67
CA GLY A 101 8.82 9.75 -0.12
C GLY A 101 7.55 9.43 0.68
N LEU A 102 7.61 8.43 1.57
CA LEU A 102 6.48 8.08 2.44
C LEU A 102 6.08 9.20 3.39
N ALA A 103 7.01 10.11 3.75
CA ALA A 103 6.70 11.27 4.58
C ALA A 103 5.68 12.20 3.91
N HIS A 104 5.70 12.31 2.57
CA HIS A 104 4.75 13.13 1.81
C HIS A 104 3.33 12.54 1.79
N LEU A 105 3.18 11.24 2.05
CA LEU A 105 1.88 10.58 2.10
C LEU A 105 1.19 10.75 3.46
N ALA A 106 1.90 11.16 4.51
CA ALA A 106 1.44 11.12 5.91
C ALA A 106 0.09 11.83 6.16
N ASN A 107 -0.26 12.82 5.34
CA ASN A 107 -1.49 13.61 5.47
C ASN A 107 -2.63 13.15 4.55
N LEU A 108 -2.42 12.11 3.75
CA LEU A 108 -3.45 11.50 2.91
C LEU A 108 -4.41 10.65 3.77
N SER A 109 -5.14 11.33 4.66
CA SER A 109 -5.92 10.73 5.73
C SER A 109 -7.05 9.83 5.24
N ARG A 110 -7.42 9.91 3.95
CA ARG A 110 -8.41 9.06 3.30
C ARG A 110 -7.83 7.77 2.71
N LEU A 111 -6.51 7.61 2.67
CA LEU A 111 -5.89 6.45 2.03
C LEU A 111 -6.26 5.15 2.75
N GLN A 112 -6.75 4.18 1.98
CA GLN A 112 -7.24 2.88 2.44
C GLN A 112 -6.40 1.73 1.90
N HIS A 113 -5.88 1.85 0.67
CA HIS A 113 -5.14 0.79 -0.01
C HIS A 113 -3.79 1.32 -0.50
N LEU A 114 -2.71 0.68 -0.04
CA LEU A 114 -1.35 1.09 -0.37
C LEU A 114 -0.45 -0.12 -0.69
N PRO A 115 -0.49 -0.64 -1.94
CA PRO A 115 0.54 -1.55 -2.44
C PRO A 115 1.85 -0.78 -2.69
N ILE A 116 2.91 -1.10 -1.94
CA ILE A 116 4.23 -0.45 -2.02
C ILE A 116 5.38 -1.47 -1.97
N GLY A 117 5.12 -2.68 -2.47
CA GLY A 117 6.12 -3.75 -2.53
C GLY A 117 7.18 -3.54 -3.61
N GLU A 118 8.33 -4.18 -3.43
CA GLU A 118 9.50 -4.11 -4.31
C GLU A 118 9.96 -2.66 -4.58
N THR A 119 10.00 -1.85 -3.52
CA THR A 119 10.49 -0.47 -3.51
C THR A 119 11.76 -0.36 -2.65
N ARG A 120 12.15 0.86 -2.23
CA ARG A 120 13.31 1.11 -1.37
C ARG A 120 12.95 1.34 0.10
N VAL A 121 11.68 1.12 0.46
CA VAL A 121 11.14 1.35 1.81
C VAL A 121 11.75 0.38 2.84
N THR A 122 11.98 0.89 4.05
CA THR A 122 12.51 0.15 5.20
C THR A 122 11.62 0.30 6.44
N ASP A 123 12.06 -0.26 7.58
CA ASP A 123 11.38 -0.09 8.86
C ASP A 123 11.17 1.39 9.24
N ALA A 124 12.10 2.28 8.87
CA ALA A 124 12.03 3.70 9.21
C ALA A 124 10.80 4.38 8.58
N GLY A 125 10.49 4.05 7.32
CA GLY A 125 9.33 4.61 6.62
C GLY A 125 7.98 4.28 7.27
N MET A 126 7.90 3.21 8.06
CA MET A 126 6.65 2.78 8.70
C MET A 126 6.16 3.77 9.76
N ALA A 127 7.03 4.62 10.29
CA ALA A 127 6.63 5.71 11.17
C ALA A 127 5.67 6.70 10.48
N HIS A 128 5.85 6.94 9.18
CA HIS A 128 4.95 7.78 8.37
C HIS A 128 3.65 7.04 8.04
N ILE A 129 3.75 5.76 7.66
CA ILE A 129 2.58 4.93 7.36
C ILE A 129 1.64 4.78 8.56
N ALA A 130 2.19 4.69 9.78
CA ALA A 130 1.40 4.62 11.00
C ALA A 130 0.47 5.82 11.23
N LYS A 131 0.65 6.94 10.51
CA LYS A 131 -0.25 8.11 10.56
C LYS A 131 -1.53 7.90 9.72
N LEU A 132 -1.52 6.97 8.78
CA LEU A 132 -2.63 6.69 7.86
C LEU A 132 -3.68 5.78 8.52
N LYS A 133 -4.47 6.33 9.46
CA LYS A 133 -5.41 5.58 10.31
C LYS A 133 -6.58 4.91 9.56
N ARG A 134 -6.77 5.22 8.27
CA ARG A 134 -7.79 4.61 7.43
C ARG A 134 -7.29 3.44 6.58
N LEU A 135 -6.00 3.10 6.64
CA LEU A 135 -5.46 1.95 5.90
C LEU A 135 -6.19 0.65 6.26
N VAL A 136 -6.72 0.01 5.22
CA VAL A 136 -7.37 -1.29 5.23
C VAL A 136 -6.42 -2.36 4.68
N TYR A 137 -5.65 -2.00 3.64
CA TYR A 137 -4.65 -2.86 3.01
C TYR A 137 -3.29 -2.17 2.90
N LEU A 138 -2.24 -2.87 3.30
CA LEU A 138 -0.85 -2.45 3.14
C LEU A 138 -0.02 -3.58 2.53
N GLY A 139 0.59 -3.30 1.37
CA GLY A 139 1.45 -4.25 0.66
C GLY A 139 2.93 -3.88 0.76
N LEU A 140 3.74 -4.68 1.45
CA LEU A 140 5.16 -4.42 1.70
C LEU A 140 6.09 -5.50 1.13
N ARG A 141 5.57 -6.33 0.22
CA ARG A 141 6.30 -7.49 -0.33
C ARG A 141 7.69 -7.09 -0.83
N GLY A 142 8.72 -7.88 -0.54
CA GLY A 142 10.05 -7.71 -1.15
C GLY A 142 10.83 -6.48 -0.66
N ASN A 143 10.30 -5.69 0.27
CA ASN A 143 11.01 -4.56 0.86
C ASN A 143 11.94 -5.01 2.00
N LYS A 144 12.85 -4.12 2.43
CA LYS A 144 13.75 -4.34 3.58
C LYS A 144 13.02 -4.14 4.93
N ILE A 145 11.85 -4.74 5.07
CA ILE A 145 11.04 -4.71 6.29
C ILE A 145 11.47 -5.82 7.23
N GLY A 146 11.73 -5.51 8.49
CA GLY A 146 12.08 -6.42 9.55
C GLY A 146 11.19 -6.26 10.78
N ASP A 147 11.71 -6.68 11.93
CA ASP A 147 10.93 -6.70 13.16
C ASP A 147 10.64 -5.29 13.73
N GLY A 148 11.46 -4.29 13.36
CA GLY A 148 11.32 -2.91 13.84
C GLY A 148 10.07 -2.21 13.31
N ALA A 149 9.66 -2.52 12.07
CA ALA A 149 8.44 -2.01 11.46
C ALA A 149 7.17 -2.36 12.27
N MET A 150 7.17 -3.50 12.95
CA MET A 150 5.94 -4.08 13.50
C MET A 150 5.32 -3.23 14.62
N ALA A 151 6.12 -2.51 15.38
CA ALA A 151 5.61 -1.57 16.40
C ALA A 151 4.86 -0.38 15.79
N HIS A 152 5.20 0.01 14.57
CA HIS A 152 4.49 1.05 13.82
C HIS A 152 3.22 0.49 13.18
N LEU A 153 3.30 -0.68 12.55
CA LEU A 153 2.17 -1.33 11.88
C LEU A 153 1.04 -1.68 12.85
N ALA A 154 1.38 -2.08 14.08
CA ALA A 154 0.42 -2.32 15.16
C ALA A 154 -0.47 -1.10 15.51
N LYS A 155 -0.09 0.11 15.07
CA LYS A 155 -0.85 1.35 15.31
C LYS A 155 -1.91 1.64 14.24
N LEU A 156 -2.14 0.71 13.29
CA LEU A 156 -3.12 0.83 12.20
C LEU A 156 -4.43 0.10 12.56
N PRO A 157 -5.45 0.81 13.07
CA PRO A 157 -6.61 0.17 13.70
C PRO A 157 -7.55 -0.51 12.70
N LYS A 158 -7.52 -0.12 11.41
CA LYS A 158 -8.41 -0.64 10.36
C LYS A 158 -7.75 -1.67 9.44
N LEU A 159 -6.48 -2.00 9.68
CA LEU A 159 -5.71 -2.84 8.78
C LEU A 159 -6.21 -4.29 8.82
N THR A 160 -6.82 -4.75 7.73
CA THR A 160 -7.37 -6.11 7.61
C THR A 160 -6.58 -6.98 6.63
N GLY A 161 -5.83 -6.36 5.72
CA GLY A 161 -4.91 -7.03 4.79
C GLY A 161 -3.49 -6.52 4.95
N LEU A 162 -2.54 -7.43 5.25
CA LEU A 162 -1.13 -7.08 5.41
C LEU A 162 -0.25 -8.07 4.65
N HIS A 163 0.49 -7.58 3.67
CA HIS A 163 1.40 -8.39 2.88
C HIS A 163 2.86 -8.13 3.26
N LEU A 164 3.47 -9.07 3.96
CA LEU A 164 4.87 -9.04 4.42
C LEU A 164 5.72 -10.14 3.76
N GLY A 165 5.24 -10.78 2.71
CA GLY A 165 5.99 -11.81 2.00
C GLY A 165 7.32 -11.28 1.44
N GLU A 166 8.35 -12.12 1.38
CA GLU A 166 9.70 -11.76 0.91
C GLU A 166 10.35 -10.61 1.68
N THR A 167 9.96 -10.41 2.95
CA THR A 167 10.60 -9.45 3.85
C THR A 167 11.57 -10.15 4.80
N ARG A 168 12.26 -9.37 5.64
CA ARG A 168 13.25 -9.86 6.63
C ARG A 168 12.62 -10.16 8.00
N LEU A 169 11.28 -10.24 8.08
CA LEU A 169 10.55 -10.54 9.31
C LEU A 169 10.99 -11.87 9.94
N THR A 170 11.17 -11.87 11.26
CA THR A 170 11.50 -13.05 12.07
C THR A 170 10.46 -13.30 13.15
N ASP A 171 10.64 -14.34 13.97
CA ASP A 171 9.80 -14.62 15.13
C ASP A 171 9.77 -13.49 16.17
N LYS A 172 10.77 -12.59 16.16
CA LYS A 172 10.80 -11.43 17.05
C LYS A 172 9.69 -10.44 16.71
N GLY A 173 9.48 -10.16 15.43
CA GLY A 173 8.47 -9.22 14.96
C GLY A 173 7.04 -9.71 15.18
N THR A 174 6.81 -11.03 15.14
CA THR A 174 5.46 -11.60 15.31
C THR A 174 4.88 -11.39 16.71
N ARG A 175 5.70 -10.98 17.68
CA ARG A 175 5.21 -10.56 19.02
C ARG A 175 4.22 -9.40 18.98
N GLN A 176 4.26 -8.56 17.95
CA GLN A 176 3.31 -7.44 17.81
C GLN A 176 1.99 -7.84 17.13
N PHE A 177 1.88 -9.04 16.55
CA PHE A 177 0.64 -9.47 15.89
C PHE A 177 -0.55 -9.57 16.84
N VAL A 178 -0.35 -9.71 18.14
CA VAL A 178 -1.44 -9.62 19.13
C VAL A 178 -2.21 -8.29 19.03
N ALA A 179 -1.54 -7.19 18.68
CA ALA A 179 -2.19 -5.89 18.48
C ALA A 179 -2.88 -5.74 17.11
N LEU A 180 -2.75 -6.74 16.23
CA LEU A 180 -3.31 -6.78 14.88
C LEU A 180 -4.42 -7.84 14.76
N GLY A 181 -5.19 -8.05 15.84
CA GLY A 181 -6.24 -9.07 15.93
C GLY A 181 -7.38 -8.94 14.91
N GLN A 182 -7.50 -7.78 14.27
CA GLN A 182 -8.46 -7.48 13.20
C GLN A 182 -8.02 -7.97 11.81
N LEU A 183 -6.80 -8.50 11.66
CA LEU A 183 -6.31 -9.00 10.38
C LEU A 183 -7.17 -10.16 9.87
N GLN A 184 -7.55 -10.07 8.59
CA GLN A 184 -8.31 -11.09 7.87
C GLN A 184 -7.46 -11.79 6.80
N LYS A 185 -6.50 -11.08 6.19
CA LYS A 185 -5.58 -11.63 5.19
C LYS A 185 -4.14 -11.27 5.54
N LEU A 186 -3.29 -12.29 5.64
CA LEU A 186 -1.89 -12.12 6.03
C LEU A 186 -0.99 -12.96 5.12
N TRP A 187 -0.05 -12.30 4.45
CA TRP A 187 0.97 -12.96 3.64
C TRP A 187 2.32 -12.88 4.34
N LEU A 188 2.90 -14.03 4.66
CA LEU A 188 4.21 -14.19 5.33
C LEU A 188 5.13 -15.13 4.55
N HIS A 189 4.82 -15.44 3.30
CA HIS A 189 5.65 -16.32 2.49
C HIS A 189 7.07 -15.78 2.35
N ASP A 190 8.06 -16.65 2.24
CA ASP A 190 9.46 -16.25 2.07
C ASP A 190 9.97 -15.32 3.18
N THR A 191 9.41 -15.42 4.38
CA THR A 191 9.94 -14.79 5.59
C THR A 191 10.72 -15.79 6.44
N ARG A 192 11.40 -15.30 7.48
CA ARG A 192 12.29 -16.12 8.33
C ARG A 192 11.61 -16.62 9.60
N ILE A 193 10.29 -16.62 9.64
CA ILE A 193 9.51 -17.13 10.77
C ILE A 193 9.62 -18.66 10.86
N THR A 194 9.59 -19.16 12.08
CA THR A 194 9.64 -20.59 12.42
C THR A 194 8.39 -20.99 13.21
N ASP A 195 8.37 -22.24 13.69
CA ASP A 195 7.38 -22.72 14.65
C ASP A 195 7.25 -21.86 15.90
N ALA A 196 8.29 -21.09 16.27
CA ALA A 196 8.20 -20.15 17.37
C ALA A 196 7.12 -19.08 17.13
N SER A 197 6.80 -18.71 15.89
CA SER A 197 5.71 -17.77 15.61
C SER A 197 4.30 -18.35 15.79
N VAL A 198 4.15 -19.68 15.83
CA VAL A 198 2.84 -20.36 15.85
C VAL A 198 1.92 -19.86 16.97
N PRO A 199 2.36 -19.77 18.25
CA PRO A 199 1.48 -19.30 19.33
C PRO A 199 1.01 -17.86 19.16
N ARG A 200 1.78 -17.00 18.46
CA ARG A 200 1.41 -15.61 18.20
C ARG A 200 0.41 -15.52 17.06
N LEU A 201 0.68 -16.21 15.95
CA LEU A 201 -0.23 -16.29 14.81
C LEU A 201 -1.58 -16.91 15.18
N ALA A 202 -1.58 -17.91 16.07
CA ALA A 202 -2.79 -18.55 16.59
C ALA A 202 -3.74 -17.59 17.33
N LYS A 203 -3.29 -16.40 17.75
CA LYS A 203 -4.13 -15.37 18.38
C LYS A 203 -4.93 -14.54 17.38
N LEU A 204 -4.59 -14.57 16.10
CA LEU A 204 -5.27 -13.82 15.04
C LEU A 204 -6.57 -14.52 14.62
N LYS A 205 -7.55 -14.56 15.51
CA LYS A 205 -8.80 -15.34 15.34
C LYS A 205 -9.69 -14.87 14.19
N GLN A 206 -9.47 -13.67 13.66
CA GLN A 206 -10.21 -13.13 12.52
C GLN A 206 -9.60 -13.49 11.15
N LEU A 207 -8.45 -14.18 11.12
CA LEU A 207 -7.83 -14.57 9.86
C LEU A 207 -8.75 -15.49 9.06
N LYS A 208 -8.92 -15.13 7.79
CA LYS A 208 -9.60 -15.91 6.75
C LYS A 208 -8.60 -16.56 5.80
N SER A 209 -7.48 -15.89 5.54
CA SER A 209 -6.40 -16.40 4.68
C SER A 209 -5.03 -16.09 5.28
N LEU A 210 -4.19 -17.13 5.39
CA LEU A 210 -2.81 -17.03 5.87
C LEU A 210 -1.86 -17.74 4.89
N TYR A 211 -0.91 -17.01 4.31
CA TYR A 211 0.04 -17.55 3.34
C TYR A 211 1.42 -17.72 3.98
N LEU A 212 1.92 -18.95 4.03
CA LEU A 212 3.13 -19.39 4.75
C LEU A 212 4.09 -20.21 3.87
N HIS A 213 3.86 -20.27 2.55
CA HIS A 213 4.76 -21.01 1.66
C HIS A 213 6.19 -20.47 1.76
N ARG A 214 7.19 -21.36 1.66
CA ARG A 214 8.62 -20.99 1.76
C ARG A 214 8.99 -20.23 3.04
N THR A 215 8.28 -20.50 4.14
CA THR A 215 8.72 -20.13 5.50
C THR A 215 9.54 -21.26 6.11
N ARG A 216 10.02 -21.09 7.35
CA ARG A 216 10.73 -22.12 8.12
C ARG A 216 9.81 -22.81 9.13
N LEU A 217 8.50 -22.73 8.96
CA LEU A 217 7.57 -23.54 9.75
C LEU A 217 7.67 -25.00 9.33
N THR A 218 7.51 -25.89 10.30
CA THR A 218 7.38 -27.33 10.07
C THR A 218 5.94 -27.69 9.73
N VAL A 219 5.73 -28.91 9.23
CA VAL A 219 4.39 -29.47 9.02
C VAL A 219 3.63 -29.52 10.35
N GLU A 220 4.29 -29.88 11.44
CA GLU A 220 3.72 -29.91 12.80
C GLU A 220 3.30 -28.51 13.28
N GLY A 221 4.13 -27.49 13.03
CA GLY A 221 3.82 -26.09 13.29
C GLY A 221 2.56 -25.64 12.56
N VAL A 222 2.44 -25.98 11.28
CA VAL A 222 1.26 -25.65 10.47
C VAL A 222 0.02 -26.42 10.94
N ARG A 223 0.13 -27.71 11.28
CA ARG A 223 -0.97 -28.49 11.87
C ARG A 223 -1.49 -27.86 13.16
N ARG A 224 -0.59 -27.37 14.03
CA ARG A 224 -0.96 -26.61 15.24
C ARG A 224 -1.71 -25.32 14.90
N LEU A 225 -1.30 -24.59 13.86
CA LEU A 225 -2.03 -23.41 13.38
C LEU A 225 -3.41 -23.75 12.82
N GLN A 226 -3.54 -24.80 12.01
CA GLN A 226 -4.82 -25.25 11.47
C GLN A 226 -5.80 -25.60 12.58
N LYS A 227 -5.35 -26.33 13.61
CA LYS A 227 -6.16 -26.64 14.79
C LYS A 227 -6.58 -25.37 15.54
N ALA A 228 -5.67 -24.39 15.67
CA ALA A 228 -5.94 -23.15 16.41
C ALA A 228 -6.79 -22.13 15.65
N LEU A 229 -6.82 -22.20 14.31
CA LEU A 229 -7.51 -21.31 13.39
C LEU A 229 -8.37 -22.10 12.39
N PRO A 230 -9.38 -22.88 12.85
CA PRO A 230 -10.10 -23.83 12.00
C PRO A 230 -10.92 -23.18 10.87
N LYS A 231 -11.20 -21.86 10.96
CA LYS A 231 -11.91 -21.08 9.93
C LYS A 231 -10.95 -20.36 8.96
N CYS A 232 -9.64 -20.42 9.19
CA CYS A 232 -8.63 -19.77 8.36
C CYS A 232 -8.12 -20.74 7.29
N ARG A 233 -8.17 -20.34 6.02
CA ARG A 233 -7.50 -21.07 4.95
C ARG A 233 -6.00 -20.80 5.02
N ILE A 234 -5.22 -21.85 5.29
CA ILE A 234 -3.76 -21.76 5.39
C ILE A 234 -3.13 -22.31 4.10
N PHE A 235 -2.40 -21.44 3.40
CA PHE A 235 -1.63 -21.79 2.21
C PHE A 235 -0.18 -22.03 2.61
N TYR A 236 0.22 -23.30 2.65
CA TYR A 236 1.55 -23.71 3.04
C TYR A 236 2.11 -24.69 2.02
N ARG A 237 3.41 -24.58 1.79
CA ARG A 237 4.20 -25.54 1.03
C ARG A 237 5.50 -25.77 1.79
N SER A 238 5.77 -27.02 2.14
CA SER A 238 6.98 -27.37 2.87
C SER A 238 8.21 -27.11 2.02
N ALA A 239 9.24 -26.50 2.59
CA ALA A 239 10.54 -26.39 1.93
C ALA A 239 11.30 -27.74 1.90
N THR A 240 10.88 -28.71 2.72
CA THR A 240 11.54 -30.01 2.90
C THR A 240 10.90 -31.15 2.10
N VAL A 241 9.88 -30.87 1.30
CA VAL A 241 9.24 -31.84 0.41
C VAL A 241 9.43 -31.33 -1.02
N PRO A 242 10.35 -31.94 -1.81
CA PRO A 242 10.50 -31.64 -3.24
C PRO A 242 9.24 -31.95 -4.05
N GLU A 243 9.15 -31.40 -5.26
CA GLU A 243 8.07 -31.69 -6.25
C GLU A 243 7.97 -33.16 -6.62
#